data_AF-A0A972VZ31-F1
#
_entry.id   AF-A0A972VZ31-F1
#
_cell.length_a   1.000
_cell.length_b   1.000
_cell.length_c   1.000
_cell.angle_alpha   90.00
_cell.angle_beta   90.00
_cell.angle_gamma   90.00
#
_symmetry.space_group_name_H-M   'P 1'
#
loop_
_entity.id
_entity.type
_entity.pdbx_description
1 polymer ?
#
loop_
_entity_poly.entity_id
_entity_poly.type
_entity_poly.pdbx_seq_one_letter_code
_entity_poly.pdbx_strand_id
1 'polypeptide(L)'
;MANNAVRRTDLLSTGDMARFVARGFLRFDGLIPDEINRDFLERVMQDDVRSHPPGTPLADCYATCPPISALLQLPKVAGMIQSLV
;
A
#
# COMPACT_ATOMS: atom_id res chain seq x y z
N MET A 1 -16.45 -1.07 1.00
CA MET A 1 -15.16 -0.41 0.74
C MET A 1 -15.43 1.06 0.52
N ALA A 2 -14.98 1.94 1.42
CA ALA A 2 -15.17 3.37 1.24
C ALA A 2 -14.36 3.82 0.02
N ASN A 3 -15.03 4.42 -0.96
CA ASN A 3 -14.43 4.93 -2.19
C ASN A 3 -13.55 6.14 -1.85
N ASN A 4 -12.29 5.90 -1.46
CA ASN A 4 -11.32 6.97 -1.31
C ASN A 4 -10.87 7.35 -2.73
N ALA A 5 -11.51 8.36 -3.31
CA ALA A 5 -11.36 8.68 -4.72
C ALA A 5 -9.89 9.05 -5.03
N VAL A 6 -9.18 8.15 -5.71
CA VAL A 6 -7.81 8.37 -6.19
C VAL A 6 -7.82 9.56 -7.15
N ARG A 7 -6.99 10.57 -6.87
CA ARG A 7 -6.84 11.73 -7.75
C ARG A 7 -5.61 11.54 -8.63
N ARG A 8 -5.51 12.32 -9.70
CA ARG A 8 -4.35 12.27 -10.59
C ARG A 8 -3.02 12.61 -9.89
N THR A 9 -3.05 13.39 -8.81
CA THR A 9 -1.89 13.69 -7.96
C THR A 9 -1.44 12.50 -7.11
N ASP A 10 -2.31 11.52 -6.93
CA ASP A 10 -2.04 10.32 -6.14
C ASP A 10 -1.40 9.21 -7.01
N LEU A 11 -1.56 9.29 -8.35
CA LEU A 11 -0.92 8.40 -9.32
C LEU A 11 0.59 8.68 -9.46
N LEU A 12 1.31 7.70 -10.02
CA LEU A 12 2.72 7.85 -10.38
C LEU A 12 2.86 8.75 -11.61
N SER A 13 3.89 9.61 -11.61
CA SER A 13 4.23 10.42 -12.77
C SER A 13 4.94 9.57 -13.84
N THR A 14 5.05 10.09 -15.06
CA THR A 14 5.88 9.47 -16.11
C THR A 14 7.35 9.35 -15.67
N GLY A 15 7.85 10.31 -14.89
CA GLY A 15 9.21 10.25 -14.32
C GLY A 15 9.37 9.13 -13.30
N ASP A 16 8.35 8.90 -12.47
CA ASP A 16 8.33 7.77 -11.53
C ASP A 16 8.27 6.44 -12.28
N MET A 17 7.45 6.33 -13.34
CA MET A 17 7.43 5.13 -14.19
C MET A 17 8.74 4.85 -14.89
N ALA A 18 9.39 5.86 -15.47
CA ALA A 18 10.70 5.68 -16.07
C ALA A 18 11.73 5.18 -15.04
N ARG A 19 11.69 5.72 -13.82
CA ARG A 19 12.59 5.30 -12.73
C ARG A 19 12.30 3.87 -12.27
N PHE A 20 11.03 3.50 -12.15
CA PHE A 20 10.62 2.13 -11.81
C PHE A 20 11.09 1.14 -12.87
N VAL A 21 10.85 1.42 -14.15
CA VAL A 21 11.31 0.56 -15.26
C VAL A 21 12.83 0.41 -15.29
N ALA A 22 13.56 1.50 -15.03
CA ALA A 22 15.02 1.49 -15.05
C ALA A 22 15.66 0.78 -13.83
N ARG A 23 14.99 0.78 -12.66
CA ARG A 23 15.58 0.32 -11.38
C ARG A 23 14.89 -0.91 -10.77
N GLY A 24 13.69 -1.24 -11.21
CA GLY A 24 12.83 -2.28 -10.64
C GLY A 24 12.11 -1.89 -9.35
N PHE A 25 12.29 -0.68 -8.81
CA PHE A 25 11.62 -0.22 -7.59
C PHE A 25 11.54 1.32 -7.48
N LEU A 26 10.65 1.79 -6.61
CA LEU A 26 10.56 3.19 -6.15
C LEU A 26 10.68 3.23 -4.62
N ARG A 27 11.29 4.29 -4.08
CA ARG A 27 11.44 4.52 -2.63
C ARG A 27 10.76 5.83 -2.26
N PHE A 28 9.92 5.76 -1.24
CA PHE A 28 9.23 6.91 -0.65
C PHE A 28 9.45 6.88 0.86
N ASP A 29 10.29 7.79 1.35
CA ASP A 29 10.61 7.87 2.77
C ASP A 29 9.48 8.58 3.52
N GLY A 30 9.05 8.01 4.66
CA GLY A 30 7.99 8.60 5.50
C GLY A 30 6.61 8.66 4.84
N LEU A 31 6.35 7.82 3.82
CA LEU A 31 5.07 7.83 3.10
C LEU A 31 3.88 7.44 3.98
N ILE A 32 4.11 6.53 4.93
CA ILE A 32 3.08 5.96 5.79
C ILE A 32 3.03 6.75 7.09
N PRO A 33 1.85 7.26 7.51
CA PRO A 33 1.68 7.93 8.79
C PRO A 33 2.15 7.08 9.98
N ASP A 34 2.75 7.72 10.99
CA ASP A 34 3.37 7.05 12.13
C ASP A 34 2.39 6.20 12.94
N GLU A 35 1.13 6.61 13.04
CA GLU A 35 0.10 5.82 13.70
C GLU A 35 -0.12 4.45 13.04
N ILE A 36 -0.13 4.38 11.71
CA ILE A 36 -0.28 3.12 10.98
C ILE A 36 0.98 2.26 11.17
N ASN A 37 2.18 2.87 11.16
CA ASN A 37 3.43 2.15 11.39
C ASN A 37 3.47 1.52 12.79
N ARG A 38 3.06 2.26 13.84
CA ARG A 38 3.01 1.73 15.21
C ARG A 38 2.02 0.57 15.32
N ASP A 39 0.80 0.74 14.82
CA ASP A 39 -0.25 -0.29 14.86
C ASP A 39 0.20 -1.57 14.11
N PHE A 40 0.90 -1.42 13.00
CA PHE A 40 1.48 -2.55 12.27
C PHE A 40 2.56 -3.27 13.09
N LEU A 41 3.49 -2.53 13.69
CA LEU A 41 4.58 -3.10 14.49
C LEU A 41 4.04 -3.88 15.70
N GLU A 42 3.04 -3.34 16.40
CA GLU A 42 2.40 -4.03 17.53
C GLU A 42 1.83 -5.39 17.13
N ARG A 43 1.16 -5.48 15.97
CA ARG A 43 0.60 -6.74 15.46
C ARG A 43 1.63 -7.74 14.99
N VAL A 44 2.70 -7.27 14.34
CA VAL A 44 3.81 -8.16 13.93
C VAL A 44 4.48 -8.77 15.16
N MET A 45 4.64 -8.00 16.25
CA MET A 45 5.16 -8.54 17.52
C MET A 45 4.22 -9.56 18.17
N GLN A 46 2.94 -9.56 17.82
CA GLN A 46 1.92 -10.52 18.27
C GLN A 46 1.71 -11.71 17.32
N ASP A 47 2.50 -11.81 16.24
CA ASP A 47 2.37 -12.83 15.18
C ASP A 47 0.97 -12.87 14.51
N ASP A 48 0.31 -11.71 14.43
CA ASP A 48 -1.06 -11.57 13.91
C ASP A 48 -1.12 -11.24 12.40
N VAL A 49 0.04 -11.10 11.74
CA VAL A 49 0.12 -10.83 10.29
C VAL A 49 0.31 -12.14 9.53
N ARG A 50 -0.72 -12.55 8.79
CA ARG A 50 -0.74 -13.85 8.09
C ARG A 50 -0.43 -13.71 6.61
N SER A 51 0.17 -14.75 6.04
CA SER A 51 0.33 -14.90 4.60
C SER A 51 -0.99 -15.33 3.94
N HIS A 52 -1.15 -14.98 2.67
CA HIS A 52 -2.31 -15.36 1.85
C HIS A 52 -1.87 -16.20 0.66
N PRO A 53 -2.72 -17.13 0.17
CA PRO A 53 -2.42 -17.91 -1.02
C PRO A 53 -2.08 -17.02 -2.24
N PRO A 54 -1.17 -17.46 -3.13
CA PRO A 54 -0.94 -16.78 -4.39
C PRO A 54 -2.24 -16.65 -5.20
N GLY A 55 -2.42 -15.51 -5.86
CA GLY A 55 -3.61 -15.21 -6.66
C GLY A 55 -4.81 -14.68 -5.86
N THR A 56 -4.75 -14.62 -4.53
CA THR A 56 -5.75 -13.89 -3.74
C THR A 56 -5.68 -12.40 -4.09
N PRO A 57 -6.82 -11.74 -4.43
CA PRO A 57 -6.84 -10.32 -4.69
C PRO A 57 -6.31 -9.52 -3.50
N LEU A 58 -5.48 -8.50 -3.75
CA LEU A 58 -4.86 -7.70 -2.68
C LEU A 58 -5.88 -7.07 -1.72
N ALA A 59 -7.05 -6.68 -2.24
CA ALA A 59 -8.14 -6.13 -1.44
C ALA A 59 -8.71 -7.14 -0.41
N ASP A 60 -8.59 -8.43 -0.69
CA ASP A 60 -9.10 -9.51 0.15
C ASP A 60 -8.05 -10.06 1.12
N CYS A 61 -6.75 -9.93 0.79
CA CYS A 61 -5.66 -10.38 1.66
C CYS A 61 -5.80 -9.78 3.06
N TYR A 62 -5.84 -8.46 3.17
CA TYR A 62 -5.70 -7.80 4.47
C TYR A 62 -7.01 -7.23 5.02
N ALA A 63 -8.15 -7.76 4.59
CA ALA A 63 -9.47 -7.28 5.03
C ALA A 63 -9.62 -7.34 6.56
N THR A 64 -9.00 -8.34 7.21
CA THR A 64 -9.02 -8.53 8.67
C THR A 64 -7.78 -7.99 9.38
N CYS A 65 -6.86 -7.31 8.67
CA CYS A 65 -5.68 -6.68 9.25
C CYS A 65 -5.80 -5.15 9.15
N PRO A 66 -6.32 -4.47 10.20
CA PRO A 66 -6.60 -3.04 10.16
C PRO A 66 -5.44 -2.14 9.69
N PRO A 67 -4.18 -2.29 10.16
CA PRO A 67 -3.12 -1.38 9.74
C PRO A 67 -2.74 -1.55 8.26
N ILE A 68 -2.71 -2.79 7.74
CA ILE A 68 -2.42 -3.01 6.31
C ILE A 68 -3.61 -2.54 5.46
N SER A 69 -4.84 -2.77 5.91
CA SER A 69 -6.04 -2.26 5.25
C SER A 69 -6.04 -0.72 5.20
N ALA A 70 -5.66 -0.06 6.30
CA ALA A 70 -5.55 1.40 6.38
C ALA A 70 -4.46 1.93 5.44
N LEU A 71 -3.29 1.28 5.40
CA LEU A 71 -2.21 1.59 4.45
C LEU A 71 -2.68 1.52 3.00
N LEU A 72 -3.40 0.45 2.63
CA LEU A 72 -3.91 0.26 1.26
C LEU A 72 -5.00 1.28 0.89
N GLN A 73 -5.70 1.84 1.88
CA GLN A 73 -6.71 2.87 1.69
C GLN A 73 -6.13 4.29 1.63
N LEU A 74 -4.84 4.50 1.91
CA LEU A 74 -4.20 5.81 1.72
C LEU A 74 -4.25 6.17 0.23
N PRO A 75 -4.77 7.35 -0.16
CA PRO A 75 -4.94 7.69 -1.58
C PRO A 75 -3.65 7.55 -2.38
N LYS A 76 -2.54 7.99 -1.79
CA LYS A 76 -1.22 7.97 -2.42
C LYS A 76 -0.72 6.53 -2.65
N VAL A 77 -0.96 5.61 -1.71
CA VAL A 77 -0.60 4.19 -1.86
C VAL A 77 -1.49 3.51 -2.90
N ALA A 78 -2.81 3.71 -2.80
CA ALA A 78 -3.77 3.17 -3.76
C ALA A 78 -3.48 3.63 -5.20
N GLY A 79 -3.20 4.93 -5.38
CA GLY A 79 -2.86 5.50 -6.68
C GLY A 79 -1.53 4.97 -7.24
N MET A 80 -0.53 4.72 -6.38
CA MET A 80 0.72 4.08 -6.80
C MET A 80 0.50 2.64 -7.28
N ILE A 81 -0.26 1.84 -6.52
CA ILE A 81 -0.58 0.46 -6.90
C ILE A 81 -1.36 0.45 -8.22
N GLN A 82 -2.38 1.29 -8.34
CA GLN A 82 -3.17 1.43 -9.57
C GLN A 82 -2.31 1.83 -10.78
N SER A 83 -1.22 2.58 -10.58
CA SER A 83 -0.34 2.98 -11.69
C SER A 83 0.54 1.84 -12.20
N LEU A 84 0.65 0.73 -11.45
CA LEU A 84 1.54 -0.40 -11.73
C LEU A 84 0.82 -1.63 -12.31
N VAL A 85 -0.51 -1.66 -12.30
CA VAL A 85 -1.34 -2.81 -12.74
C VAL A 85 -2.29 -2.46 -13.87
#